data_AF-A0A5C1QHA8-F1
#
_entry.id   AF-A0A5C1QHA8-F1
#
_cell.length_a   1.000
_cell.length_b   1.000
_cell.length_c   1.000
_cell.angle_alpha   90.00
_cell.angle_beta   90.00
_cell.angle_gamma   90.00
#
_symmetry.space_group_name_H-M   'P 1'
#
loop_
_entity.id
_entity.type
_entity.pdbx_description
1 polymer ?
#
loop_
_entity_poly.entity_id
_entity_poly.type
_entity_poly.pdbx_seq_one_letter_code
_entity_poly.pdbx_strand_id
1 'polypeptide(L)'
;MRPYNKLQDEASSKGKKLSLQLHHKRQEHWTVVEGLARVTVDDKVMNLSRNETTYIPAGAKHRLENLGQVPLCIIETQIGSYFGEDDIVRFDDDWNRN
;
A
#
# COMPACT_ATOMS: atom_id res chain seq x y z
N MET A 1 -2.89 21.21 5.76
CA MET A 1 -3.17 19.78 5.49
C MET A 1 -2.37 18.98 6.51
N ARG A 2 -3.01 18.18 7.36
CA ARG A 2 -2.29 17.34 8.33
C ARG A 2 -2.07 15.97 7.67
N PRO A 3 -0.85 15.41 7.68
CA PRO A 3 -0.65 14.04 7.24
C PRO A 3 -1.44 13.10 8.15
N TYR A 4 -2.12 12.13 7.55
CA TYR A 4 -2.76 11.04 8.28
C TYR A 4 -1.78 9.85 8.28
N ASN A 5 -1.45 9.36 9.47
CA ASN A 5 -0.58 8.21 9.63
C ASN A 5 -1.45 7.00 9.98
N LYS A 6 -1.45 6.00 9.12
CA LYS A 6 -2.07 4.69 9.38
C LYS A 6 -0.97 3.66 9.58
N LEU A 7 -1.02 2.92 10.68
CA LEU A 7 -0.30 1.65 10.77
C LEU A 7 -1.12 0.61 10.02
N GLN A 8 -0.51 -0.04 9.04
CA GLN A 8 -1.20 -1.03 8.23
C GLN A 8 -0.59 -2.41 8.46
N ASP A 9 -1.31 -3.22 9.25
CA ASP A 9 -0.96 -4.62 9.57
C ASP A 9 -1.66 -5.62 8.64
N GLU A 10 -1.85 -5.24 7.37
CA GLU A 10 -2.81 -5.93 6.49
C GLU A 10 -2.22 -7.17 5.80
N ALA A 11 -0.92 -7.44 5.95
CA ALA A 11 -0.27 -8.63 5.38
C ALA A 11 0.43 -9.47 6.46
N SER A 12 -0.31 -9.83 7.50
CA SER A 12 0.15 -10.63 8.64
C SER A 12 0.52 -12.09 8.31
N SER A 13 0.20 -12.59 7.12
CA SER A 13 0.60 -13.94 6.67
C SER A 13 1.29 -13.90 5.30
N LYS A 14 2.33 -14.73 5.14
CA LYS A 14 3.08 -14.90 3.89
C LYS A 14 2.16 -15.03 2.67
N GLY A 15 2.45 -14.28 1.61
CA GLY A 15 1.74 -14.34 0.34
C GLY A 15 0.41 -13.57 0.30
N LYS A 16 -0.02 -12.93 1.41
CA LYS A 16 -1.13 -11.98 1.34
C LYS A 16 -0.72 -10.72 0.58
N LYS A 17 -1.62 -10.26 -0.28
CA LYS A 17 -1.51 -9.01 -1.03
C LYS A 17 -2.80 -8.21 -0.91
N LEU A 18 -2.68 -6.89 -0.93
CA LEU A 18 -3.81 -5.98 -1.11
C LEU A 18 -4.33 -6.08 -2.54
N SER A 19 -5.61 -5.78 -2.74
CA SER A 19 -6.17 -5.62 -4.08
C SER A 19 -5.41 -4.51 -4.82
N LEU A 20 -5.24 -4.65 -6.13
CA LEU A 20 -4.62 -3.59 -6.92
C LEU A 20 -5.56 -2.39 -6.90
N GLN A 21 -5.07 -1.24 -6.45
CA GLN A 21 -5.93 -0.09 -6.21
C GLN A 21 -5.27 1.22 -6.69
N LEU A 22 -6.08 2.28 -6.79
CA LEU A 22 -5.63 3.65 -7.04
C LEU A 22 -6.44 4.63 -6.20
N HIS A 23 -5.87 5.80 -5.95
CA HIS A 23 -6.54 6.94 -5.32
C HIS A 23 -6.46 8.17 -6.22
N HIS A 24 -7.58 8.87 -6.44
CA HIS A 24 -7.58 10.06 -7.30
C HIS A 24 -7.12 11.32 -6.57
N LYS A 25 -7.36 11.43 -5.26
CA LYS A 25 -7.21 12.67 -4.49
C LYS A 25 -6.14 12.60 -3.40
N ARG A 26 -5.50 11.46 -3.21
CA ARG A 26 -4.38 11.27 -2.28
C ARG A 26 -3.19 10.59 -2.91
N GLN A 27 -2.03 10.96 -2.39
CA GLN A 27 -0.73 10.34 -2.57
C GLN A 27 -0.39 9.60 -1.28
N GLU A 28 0.51 8.62 -1.38
CA GLU A 28 0.93 7.83 -0.22
C GLU A 28 2.45 7.71 -0.17
N HIS A 29 2.98 7.63 1.04
CA HIS A 29 4.36 7.26 1.30
C HIS A 29 4.35 6.08 2.26
N TRP A 30 4.90 4.96 1.81
CA TRP A 30 5.02 3.75 2.62
C TRP A 30 6.45 3.59 3.12
N THR A 31 6.60 3.26 4.40
CA THR A 31 7.88 2.90 5.03
C THR A 31 7.75 1.53 5.67
N VAL A 32 8.65 0.61 5.35
CA VAL A 32 8.66 -0.73 5.96
C VAL A 32 9.28 -0.66 7.35
N VAL A 33 8.51 -1.03 8.38
CA VAL A 33 8.97 -1.15 9.77
C VAL A 33 9.46 -2.57 10.05
N GLU A 34 8.77 -3.56 9.51
CA GLU A 34 9.07 -4.99 9.71
C GLU A 34 8.66 -5.82 8.50
N GLY A 35 9.42 -6.89 8.21
CA GLY A 35 9.13 -7.82 7.13
C GLY A 35 9.78 -7.47 5.79
N LEU A 36 9.32 -8.14 4.73
CA LEU A 36 9.76 -7.96 3.34
C LEU A 36 8.54 -7.70 2.47
N ALA A 37 8.40 -6.46 2.00
CA ALA A 37 7.32 -6.05 1.12
C ALA A 37 7.70 -6.28 -0.35
N ARG A 38 6.73 -6.67 -1.16
CA ARG A 38 6.72 -6.37 -2.60
C ARG A 38 5.72 -5.25 -2.84
N VAL A 39 6.19 -4.17 -3.46
CA VAL A 39 5.36 -3.04 -3.85
C VAL A 39 5.30 -2.99 -5.36
N THR A 40 4.09 -2.93 -5.89
CA THR A 40 3.84 -2.56 -7.29
C THR A 40 3.38 -1.11 -7.33
N VAL A 41 3.95 -0.30 -8.22
CA VAL A 41 3.51 1.06 -8.55
C VAL A 41 3.55 1.21 -10.07
N ASP A 42 2.39 1.31 -10.69
CA ASP A 42 2.17 1.17 -12.14
C ASP A 42 2.89 -0.07 -12.67
N ASP A 43 3.83 0.10 -13.61
CA ASP A 43 4.58 -0.99 -14.23
C ASP A 43 5.83 -1.40 -13.44
N LYS A 44 6.10 -0.76 -12.29
CA LYS A 44 7.29 -1.01 -11.48
C LYS A 44 6.97 -1.92 -10.32
N VAL A 45 7.74 -3.00 -10.20
CA VAL A 45 7.69 -3.93 -9.06
C VAL A 45 9.03 -3.85 -8.34
N MET A 46 8.98 -3.61 -7.03
CA MET A 46 10.16 -3.51 -6.17
C MET A 46 9.96 -4.26 -4.87
N ASN A 47 11.04 -4.80 -4.31
CA ASN A 47 11.00 -5.37 -2.97
C ASN A 47 11.60 -4.36 -1.99
N LEU A 48 10.94 -4.14 -0.86
CA LEU A 48 11.37 -3.22 0.19
C LEU A 48 11.55 -3.98 1.51
N SER A 49 12.67 -3.77 2.16
CA SER A 49 13.04 -4.27 3.48
C SER A 49 12.92 -3.15 4.52
N ARG A 50 13.15 -3.48 5.80
CA ARG A 50 13.11 -2.52 6.91
C ARG A 50 13.86 -1.21 6.60
N ASN A 51 13.22 -0.09 6.94
CA ASN A 51 13.65 1.29 6.71
C ASN A 51 13.68 1.75 5.24
N GLU A 52 13.36 0.88 4.28
CA GLU A 52 13.17 1.29 2.90
C GLU A 52 11.76 1.85 2.70
N THR A 53 11.64 2.74 1.72
CA THR A 53 10.41 3.50 1.50
C THR A 53 10.06 3.58 0.02
N THR A 54 8.80 3.87 -0.26
CA THR A 54 8.33 4.17 -1.61
C THR A 54 7.27 5.26 -1.57
N TYR A 55 7.24 6.05 -2.64
CA TYR A 55 6.23 7.08 -2.87
C TYR A 55 5.26 6.61 -3.95
N ILE A 56 3.98 6.85 -3.72
CA ILE A 56 2.88 6.47 -4.59
C ILE A 56 2.16 7.76 -5.00
N PRO A 57 2.30 8.18 -6.27
CA PRO A 57 1.59 9.34 -6.80
C PRO A 57 0.07 9.11 -6.81
N ALA A 58 -0.70 10.20 -6.71
CA ALA A 58 -2.14 10.16 -6.97
C ALA A 58 -2.37 9.72 -8.42
N GLY A 59 -3.35 8.84 -8.62
CA GLY A 59 -3.63 8.23 -9.93
C GLY A 59 -2.81 6.98 -10.24
N ALA A 60 -1.73 6.69 -9.50
CA ALA A 60 -0.91 5.50 -9.75
C ALA A 60 -1.59 4.23 -9.22
N LYS A 61 -1.59 3.17 -10.03
CA LYS A 61 -2.04 1.85 -9.57
C LYS A 61 -0.99 1.26 -8.66
N HIS A 62 -1.37 0.78 -7.49
CA HIS A 62 -0.42 0.27 -6.52
C HIS A 62 -0.96 -0.89 -5.70
N ARG A 63 -0.04 -1.71 -5.19
CA ARG A 63 -0.33 -2.92 -4.41
C ARG A 63 0.82 -3.21 -3.44
N LEU A 64 0.47 -3.64 -2.22
CA LEU A 64 1.39 -4.17 -1.22
C LEU A 64 1.23 -5.69 -1.09
N GLU A 65 2.33 -6.43 -1.07
CA GLU A 65 2.36 -7.88 -0.83
C GLU A 65 3.41 -8.24 0.23
N ASN A 66 3.12 -9.20 1.11
CA ASN A 66 4.12 -9.75 2.04
C ASN A 66 4.82 -10.97 1.44
N LEU A 67 6.11 -10.82 1.10
CA LEU A 67 6.95 -11.92 0.62
C LEU A 67 7.59 -12.74 1.75
N GLY A 68 7.66 -12.16 2.96
CA GLY A 68 8.31 -12.73 4.13
C GLY A 68 7.49 -13.81 4.83
N GLN A 69 8.15 -14.55 5.72
CA GLN A 69 7.47 -15.49 6.64
C GLN A 69 7.00 -14.81 7.94
N VAL A 70 7.53 -13.61 8.22
CA VAL A 70 7.14 -12.78 9.36
C VAL A 70 6.04 -11.80 8.92
N PRO A 71 5.25 -11.26 9.86
CA PRO A 71 4.30 -10.18 9.56
C PRO A 71 4.99 -9.00 8.88
N LEU A 72 4.32 -8.44 7.87
CA LEU A 72 4.73 -7.18 7.25
C LEU A 72 4.01 -6.03 7.97
N CYS A 73 4.78 -5.10 8.50
CA CYS A 73 4.27 -3.87 9.12
C CYS A 73 4.84 -2.67 8.37
N ILE A 74 3.96 -1.76 7.95
CA ILE A 74 4.33 -0.51 7.29
C ILE A 74 3.71 0.70 8.01
N ILE A 75 4.41 1.83 7.90
CA ILE A 75 3.82 3.15 8.14
C ILE A 75 3.35 3.68 6.79
N GLU A 76 2.06 3.97 6.69
CA GLU A 76 1.49 4.71 5.56
C GLU A 76 1.25 6.16 5.97
N THR A 77 1.85 7.07 5.22
CA THR A 77 1.58 8.51 5.32
C THR A 77 0.76 8.93 4.10
N GLN A 78 -0.45 9.42 4.33
CA GLN A 78 -1.33 9.89 3.25
C GLN A 78 -1.29 11.42 3.13
N ILE A 79 -1.20 11.93 1.90
CA ILE A 79 -1.14 13.37 1.59
C ILE A 79 -2.14 13.68 0.48
N GLY A 80 -3.08 14.59 0.74
CA GLY A 80 -4.14 14.91 -0.21
C GLY A 80 -5.26 15.75 0.39
N SER A 81 -6.21 16.12 -0.45
CA SER A 81 -7.38 16.91 -0.04
C SER A 81 -8.55 16.04 0.43
N TYR A 82 -8.50 14.73 0.22
CA TYR A 82 -9.59 13.81 0.50
C TYR A 82 -9.08 12.39 0.75
N PHE A 83 -9.64 11.69 1.75
CA PHE A 83 -9.20 10.36 2.21
C PHE A 83 -10.36 9.38 2.38
N GLY A 84 -11.53 9.67 1.82
CA GLY A 84 -12.70 8.79 1.87
C GLY A 84 -12.48 7.48 1.11
N GLU A 85 -13.18 6.43 1.52
CA GLU A 85 -13.14 5.11 0.87
C GLU A 85 -13.67 5.12 -0.57
N ASP A 86 -14.51 6.08 -0.92
CA ASP A 86 -15.01 6.34 -2.27
C ASP A 86 -13.95 6.90 -3.24
N ASP A 87 -12.79 7.32 -2.73
CA ASP A 87 -11.63 7.66 -3.56
C ASP A 87 -10.85 6.43 -4.03
N ILE A 88 -11.19 5.23 -3.53
CA ILE A 88 -10.46 3.99 -3.81
C ILE A 88 -11.09 3.27 -5.00
N VAL A 89 -10.34 3.16 -6.09
CA VAL A 89 -10.71 2.31 -7.24
C VAL A 89 -9.93 1.00 -7.15
N ARG A 90 -10.61 -0.15 -7.18
CA ARG A 90 -10.01 -1.49 -7.10
C ARG A 90 -10.12 -2.19 -8.46
N PHE A 91 -9.03 -2.78 -8.93
CA PHE A 91 -8.94 -3.38 -10.28
C PHE A 91 -8.81 -4.90 -10.28
N ASP A 92 -8.11 -5.45 -9.29
CA ASP A 92 -7.71 -6.84 -9.28
C ASP A 92 -7.92 -7.34 -7.85
N ASP A 93 -9.14 -7.82 -7.64
CA ASP A 93 -9.70 -8.22 -6.36
C ASP A 93 -9.67 -9.75 -6.29
N ASP A 94 -8.62 -10.31 -5.71
CA ASP A 94 -8.54 -11.75 -5.39
C ASP A 94 -9.64 -12.17 -4.38
N TRP A 95 -10.44 -11.21 -3.88
CA TRP A 95 -11.39 -11.38 -2.79
C TRP A 95 -12.87 -11.20 -3.15
N ASN A 96 -13.22 -11.04 -4.42
CA ASN A 96 -14.61 -11.07 -4.93
C ASN A 96 -15.62 -10.33 -4.03
N ARG A 97 -15.39 -9.05 -3.73
CA ARG A 97 -16.32 -8.25 -2.91
C ARG A 97 -17.23 -7.43 -3.84
N ASN A 98 -18.50 -7.84 -3.91
CA ASN A 98 -19.61 -7.12 -4.55
C ASN A 98 -19.90 -5.79 -3.87
#